data_AF-A0A0D7APD9-F1
#
_entry.id   AF-A0A0D7APD9-F1
#
_cell.length_a   1.000
_cell.length_b   1.000
_cell.length_c   1.000
_cell.angle_alpha   90.00
_cell.angle_beta   90.00
_cell.angle_gamma   90.00
#
_symmetry.space_group_name_H-M   'P 1'
#
loop_
_entity.id
_entity.type
_entity.pdbx_description
1 polymer ?
#
loop_
_entity_poly.entity_id
_entity_poly.type
_entity_poly.pdbx_seq_one_letter_code
_entity_poly.pdbx_strand_id
1 'polypeptide(L)'
;MRHILSECAAPGQAIIWEVAKQIWTNKGQPWPGNHFGILMGCATIDFEGNDDQLEPKKRAETAGINRLFRMLISEAMRQIWVIRCARVIGGHEISDREVYNKWKYRINQVLKVDRQRCNKYLFKDEAQSKGLVLSTW
;
A
#
# COMPACT_ATOMS: atom_id res chain seq x y z
N MET A 1 -0.88 16.81 9.48
CA MET A 1 -0.80 15.52 8.73
C MET A 1 -1.77 15.48 7.56
N ARG A 2 -3.05 15.90 7.73
CA ARG A 2 -4.02 16.05 6.64
C ARG A 2 -3.47 16.74 5.40
N HIS A 3 -3.01 17.99 5.56
CA HIS A 3 -2.47 18.76 4.44
C HIS A 3 -1.36 18.01 3.68
N ILE A 4 -0.37 17.47 4.41
CA ILE A 4 0.78 16.75 3.85
C ILE A 4 0.37 15.49 3.06
N LEU A 5 -0.68 14.79 3.48
CA LEU A 5 -1.05 13.49 2.93
C LEU A 5 -2.09 13.58 1.82
N SER A 6 -2.99 14.57 1.87
CA SER A 6 -4.13 14.65 0.95
C SER A 6 -4.28 15.98 0.21
N GLU A 7 -3.68 17.09 0.66
CA GLU A 7 -3.96 18.42 0.10
C GLU A 7 -2.71 19.16 -0.43
N CYS A 8 -1.51 18.65 -0.16
CA CYS A 8 -0.28 19.35 -0.49
C CYS A 8 0.00 19.25 -2.00
N ALA A 9 0.23 20.40 -2.64
CA ALA A 9 0.71 20.47 -4.02
C ALA A 9 2.23 20.22 -4.12
N ALA A 10 2.87 19.70 -3.07
CA ALA A 10 4.30 19.45 -3.07
C ALA A 10 4.69 18.39 -4.12
N PRO A 11 5.86 18.57 -4.79
CA PRO A 11 6.35 17.62 -5.77
C PRO A 11 6.51 16.23 -5.15
N GLY A 12 6.10 15.21 -5.89
CA GLY A 12 6.20 13.80 -5.51
C GLY A 12 4.97 13.18 -4.84
N GLN A 13 4.11 13.93 -4.13
CA GLN A 13 2.89 13.36 -3.54
C GLN A 13 1.95 12.83 -4.62
N ALA A 14 1.68 13.65 -5.65
CA ALA A 14 0.80 13.29 -6.76
C ALA A 14 1.30 12.03 -7.49
N ILE A 15 2.61 11.91 -7.69
CA ILE A 15 3.24 10.77 -8.35
C ILE A 15 3.04 9.51 -7.53
N ILE A 16 3.25 9.57 -6.20
CA ILE A 16 3.05 8.40 -5.33
C ILE A 16 1.60 7.95 -5.36
N TRP A 17 0.64 8.89 -5.27
CA TRP A 17 -0.78 8.53 -5.33
C TRP A 17 -1.18 7.98 -6.69
N GLU A 18 -0.65 8.52 -7.78
CA GLU A 18 -0.94 8.04 -9.12
C GLU A 18 -0.39 6.62 -9.34
N VAL A 19 0.86 6.35 -8.96
CA VAL A 19 1.43 5.01 -9.09
C VAL A 19 0.77 4.02 -8.12
N ALA A 20 0.41 4.45 -6.91
CA ALA A 20 -0.36 3.62 -5.98
C ALA A 20 -1.72 3.26 -6.58
N LYS A 21 -2.44 4.24 -7.14
CA LYS A 21 -3.70 4.02 -7.83
C LYS A 21 -3.56 3.02 -8.98
N GLN A 22 -2.51 3.12 -9.79
CA GLN A 22 -2.24 2.17 -10.87
C GLN A 22 -2.06 0.73 -10.37
N ILE A 23 -1.29 0.54 -9.28
CA ILE A 23 -1.13 -0.78 -8.65
C ILE A 23 -2.47 -1.32 -8.16
N TRP A 24 -3.30 -0.47 -7.54
CA TRP A 24 -4.62 -0.85 -7.05
C TRP A 24 -5.59 -1.21 -8.19
N THR A 25 -5.63 -0.42 -9.26
CA THR A 25 -6.52 -0.67 -10.40
C THR A 25 -6.16 -1.94 -11.15
N ASN A 26 -4.88 -2.34 -11.14
CA ASN A 26 -4.45 -3.63 -11.71
C ASN A 26 -5.04 -4.83 -10.97
N LYS A 27 -5.46 -4.65 -9.70
CA LYS A 27 -6.18 -5.68 -8.93
C LYS A 27 -7.67 -5.79 -9.33
N GLY A 28 -8.15 -4.92 -10.22
CA GLY A 28 -9.53 -4.90 -10.69
C GLY A 28 -10.52 -4.23 -9.73
N GLN A 29 -10.02 -3.52 -8.70
CA GLN A 29 -10.86 -2.82 -7.73
C GLN A 29 -10.97 -1.32 -8.04
N PRO A 30 -12.14 -0.69 -7.80
CA PRO A 30 -12.27 0.75 -7.94
C PRO A 30 -11.39 1.46 -6.91
N TRP A 31 -10.74 2.55 -7.33
CA TRP A 31 -9.90 3.33 -6.41
C TRP A 31 -10.77 3.98 -5.32
N PRO A 32 -10.56 3.65 -4.03
CA PRO A 32 -11.42 4.16 -2.97
C PRO A 32 -11.17 5.64 -2.65
N GLY A 33 -10.07 6.22 -3.15
CA GLY A 33 -9.69 7.61 -2.91
C GLY A 33 -8.50 7.74 -1.96
N ASN A 34 -7.98 8.97 -1.85
CA ASN A 34 -6.87 9.34 -0.97
C ASN A 34 -7.27 10.43 0.04
N HIS A 35 -8.56 10.56 0.34
CA HIS A 35 -9.02 11.51 1.35
C HIS A 35 -8.58 11.07 2.74
N PHE A 36 -8.36 12.03 3.63
CA PHE A 36 -7.71 11.81 4.92
C PHE A 36 -8.36 10.71 5.79
N GLY A 37 -9.69 10.61 5.79
CA GLY A 37 -10.43 9.56 6.51
C GLY A 37 -10.04 8.15 6.07
N ILE A 38 -9.95 7.88 4.77
CA ILE A 38 -9.51 6.59 4.23
C ILE A 38 -8.06 6.30 4.61
N LEU A 39 -7.19 7.31 4.51
CA LEU A 39 -5.78 7.15 4.84
C LEU A 39 -5.58 6.74 6.30
N MET A 40 -6.29 7.40 7.22
CA MET A 40 -6.24 7.08 8.64
C MET A 40 -6.92 5.74 8.98
N GLY A 41 -7.98 5.38 8.25
CA GLY A 41 -8.71 4.13 8.40
C GLY A 41 -8.11 2.95 7.64
N CYS A 42 -6.97 3.09 6.96
CA CYS A 42 -6.45 2.06 6.07
C CYS A 42 -6.15 0.71 6.76
N ALA A 43 -5.97 0.71 8.08
CA ALA A 43 -5.75 -0.51 8.87
C ALA A 43 -7.05 -1.24 9.25
N THR A 44 -8.20 -0.57 9.15
CA THR A 44 -9.52 -1.06 9.60
C THR A 44 -10.54 -1.17 8.47
N ILE A 45 -10.19 -0.75 7.25
CA ILE A 45 -11.07 -0.88 6.09
C ILE A 45 -11.23 -2.36 5.74
N ASP A 46 -12.49 -2.75 5.56
CA ASP A 46 -12.88 -4.07 5.11
C ASP A 46 -13.77 -3.95 3.88
N PHE A 47 -13.33 -4.57 2.79
CA PHE A 47 -14.05 -4.64 1.52
C PHE A 47 -14.97 -5.88 1.44
N GLU A 48 -15.02 -6.74 2.47
CA GLU A 48 -15.86 -7.95 2.50
C GLU A 48 -17.34 -7.63 2.53
N GLY A 49 -17.74 -6.48 3.09
CA GLY A 49 -19.14 -6.24 3.45
C GLY A 49 -19.61 -7.24 4.53
N ASN A 50 -20.72 -6.94 5.20
CA ASN A 50 -21.27 -7.80 6.26
C ASN A 50 -21.98 -9.04 5.67
N ASP A 51 -21.30 -9.82 4.82
CA ASP A 51 -21.86 -11.04 4.25
C ASP A 51 -21.17 -12.27 4.83
N ASP A 52 -21.71 -12.74 5.97
CA ASP A 52 -21.25 -13.95 6.66
C ASP A 52 -21.35 -15.22 5.79
N GLN A 53 -22.07 -15.15 4.65
CA GLN A 53 -22.26 -16.26 3.69
C GLN A 53 -21.28 -16.25 2.52
N LEU A 54 -20.24 -15.41 2.55
CA LEU A 54 -19.21 -15.39 1.52
C LEU A 54 -18.49 -16.75 1.40
N GLU A 55 -18.53 -17.31 0.19
CA GLU A 55 -17.77 -18.49 -0.21
C GLU A 55 -16.30 -18.41 0.24
N PRO A 56 -15.68 -19.52 0.72
CA PRO A 56 -14.32 -19.51 1.27
C PRO A 56 -13.27 -18.91 0.33
N LYS A 57 -13.45 -19.09 -0.98
CA LYS A 57 -12.58 -18.54 -2.02
C LYS A 57 -12.70 -17.00 -2.10
N LYS A 58 -13.92 -16.47 -2.08
CA LYS A 58 -14.15 -15.02 -2.11
C LYS A 58 -13.63 -14.35 -0.84
N ARG A 59 -13.80 -14.99 0.32
CA ARG A 59 -13.22 -14.51 1.58
C ARG A 59 -11.68 -14.41 1.51
N ALA A 60 -11.02 -15.42 0.96
CA ALA A 60 -9.56 -15.38 0.78
C ALA A 60 -9.08 -14.31 -0.22
N GLU A 61 -9.87 -14.04 -1.27
CA GLU A 61 -9.62 -12.97 -2.24
C GLU A 61 -9.76 -11.60 -1.58
N THR A 62 -10.83 -11.36 -0.83
CA THR A 62 -11.05 -10.07 -0.17
C THR A 62 -10.07 -9.82 0.97
N ALA A 63 -9.70 -10.84 1.74
CA ALA A 63 -8.60 -10.74 2.70
C ALA A 63 -7.29 -10.28 2.03
N GLY A 64 -7.02 -10.74 0.80
CA GLY A 64 -5.91 -10.27 -0.02
C GLY A 64 -6.05 -8.81 -0.44
N ILE A 65 -7.24 -8.39 -0.87
CA ILE A 65 -7.56 -7.00 -1.25
C ILE A 65 -7.39 -6.04 -0.07
N ASN A 66 -7.99 -6.34 1.09
CA ASN A 66 -7.85 -5.58 2.33
C ASN A 66 -6.38 -5.41 2.70
N ARG A 67 -5.62 -6.50 2.59
CA ARG A 67 -4.20 -6.53 2.92
C ARG A 67 -3.36 -5.71 1.95
N LEU A 68 -3.60 -5.83 0.65
CA LEU A 68 -2.94 -5.01 -0.37
C LEU A 68 -3.20 -3.53 -0.11
N PHE A 69 -4.46 -3.18 0.18
CA PHE A 69 -4.86 -1.80 0.45
C PHE A 69 -4.07 -1.22 1.62
N ARG A 70 -4.08 -1.93 2.75
CA ARG A 70 -3.38 -1.52 3.96
C ARG A 70 -1.88 -1.31 3.69
N MET A 71 -1.23 -2.25 2.99
CA MET A 71 0.19 -2.14 2.67
C MET A 71 0.48 -0.95 1.76
N LEU A 72 -0.29 -0.82 0.68
CA LEU A 72 -0.10 0.21 -0.33
C LEU A 72 -0.27 1.61 0.25
N ILE A 73 -1.35 1.84 1.01
CA ILE A 73 -1.65 3.15 1.60
C ILE A 73 -0.64 3.50 2.70
N SER A 74 -0.34 2.57 3.61
CA SER A 74 0.65 2.80 4.67
C SER A 74 2.02 3.15 4.08
N GLU A 75 2.41 2.44 3.02
CA GLU A 75 3.68 2.65 2.35
C GLU A 75 3.72 3.98 1.59
N ALA A 76 2.61 4.36 0.93
CA ALA A 76 2.46 5.65 0.27
C ALA A 76 2.60 6.81 1.26
N MET A 77 1.90 6.75 2.39
CA MET A 77 1.97 7.76 3.46
C MET A 77 3.41 7.89 3.99
N ARG A 78 4.09 6.76 4.25
CA ARG A 78 5.48 6.75 4.70
C ARG A 78 6.40 7.38 3.66
N GLN A 79 6.23 7.05 2.38
CA GLN A 79 7.08 7.57 1.32
C GLN A 79 6.87 9.09 1.11
N ILE A 80 5.64 9.57 1.15
CA ILE A 80 5.30 11.01 1.11
C ILE A 80 5.99 11.73 2.28
N TRP A 81 5.92 11.16 3.49
CA TRP A 81 6.59 11.71 4.66
C TRP A 81 8.11 11.79 4.47
N VAL A 82 8.74 10.73 3.98
CA VAL A 82 10.19 10.70 3.73
C VAL A 82 10.62 11.76 2.72
N ILE A 83 9.90 11.91 1.61
CA ILE A 83 10.20 12.93 0.59
C ILE A 83 10.04 14.34 1.16
N ARG A 84 9.00 14.58 1.96
CA ARG A 84 8.85 15.85 2.67
C ARG A 84 10.04 16.12 3.58
N CYS A 85 10.49 15.15 4.37
CA CYS A 85 11.62 15.32 5.28
C CYS A 85 12.92 15.61 4.50
N ALA A 86 13.17 14.92 3.39
CA ALA A 86 14.33 15.19 2.54
C ALA A 86 14.36 16.64 2.02
N ARG A 87 13.19 17.17 1.62
CA ARG A 87 13.07 18.56 1.17
C ARG A 87 13.19 19.57 2.31
N VAL A 88 12.41 19.39 3.37
CA VAL A 88 12.24 20.39 4.45
C VAL A 88 13.42 20.42 5.41
N ILE A 89 13.95 19.25 5.77
CA ILE A 89 15.05 19.12 6.75
C ILE A 89 16.38 18.99 6.01
N GLY A 90 16.41 18.18 4.94
CA GLY A 90 17.63 17.92 4.18
C GLY A 90 17.98 18.99 3.13
N GLY A 91 17.08 19.92 2.83
CA GLY A 91 17.29 20.95 1.80
C GLY A 91 17.45 20.38 0.39
N HIS A 92 17.07 19.12 0.16
CA HIS A 92 17.26 18.42 -1.10
C HIS A 92 15.95 18.31 -1.86
N GLU A 93 15.88 18.96 -3.02
CA GLU A 93 14.77 18.79 -3.95
C GLU A 93 14.90 17.48 -4.71
N ILE A 94 13.89 16.63 -4.59
CA ILE A 94 13.85 15.32 -5.23
C ILE A 94 13.09 15.47 -6.55
N SER A 95 13.71 15.02 -7.64
CA SER A 95 13.07 15.00 -8.96
C SER A 95 11.94 13.97 -9.05
N ASP A 96 10.98 14.20 -9.94
CA ASP A 96 9.86 13.28 -10.18
C ASP A 96 10.30 11.86 -10.52
N ARG A 97 11.36 11.73 -11.34
CA ARG A 97 11.96 10.44 -11.70
C ARG A 97 12.55 9.74 -10.48
N GLU A 98 13.18 10.50 -9.59
CA GLU A 98 13.73 9.95 -8.36
C GLU A 98 12.62 9.52 -7.39
N VAL A 99 11.53 10.28 -7.27
CA VAL A 99 10.34 9.88 -6.50
C VAL A 99 9.80 8.54 -7.01
N TYR A 100 9.60 8.42 -8.33
CA TYR A 100 9.13 7.20 -8.97
C TYR A 100 10.06 6.01 -8.68
N ASN A 101 11.36 6.19 -8.85
CA ASN A 101 12.35 5.13 -8.62
C ASN A 101 12.40 4.69 -7.16
N LYS A 102 12.36 5.64 -6.20
CA LYS A 102 12.30 5.31 -4.76
C LYS A 102 11.01 4.57 -4.41
N TRP A 103 9.87 4.99 -4.96
CA TRP A 103 8.59 4.31 -4.76
C TRP A 103 8.61 2.88 -5.31
N LYS A 104 9.04 2.71 -6.56
CA LYS A 104 9.19 1.41 -7.21
C LYS A 104 10.12 0.49 -6.43
N TYR A 105 11.27 1.00 -6.01
CA TYR A 105 12.21 0.25 -5.17
C TYR A 105 11.52 -0.22 -3.88
N ARG A 106 10.79 0.68 -3.23
CA ARG A 106 10.15 0.39 -1.95
C ARG A 106 9.05 -0.67 -2.06
N ILE A 107 8.15 -0.56 -3.03
CA ILE A 107 7.11 -1.58 -3.25
C ILE A 107 7.73 -2.95 -3.56
N ASN A 108 8.80 -3.00 -4.35
CA ASN A 108 9.53 -4.25 -4.59
C ASN A 108 10.14 -4.84 -3.31
N GLN A 109 10.61 -4.01 -2.36
CA GLN A 109 11.07 -4.50 -1.06
C GLN A 109 9.91 -5.05 -0.23
N VAL A 110 8.75 -4.38 -0.21
CA VAL A 110 7.57 -4.88 0.49
C VAL A 110 7.15 -6.24 -0.07
N LEU A 111 7.03 -6.36 -1.40
CA LEU A 111 6.74 -7.63 -2.09
C LEU A 111 7.76 -8.72 -1.76
N LYS A 112 9.07 -8.38 -1.74
CA LYS A 112 10.14 -9.32 -1.43
C LYS A 112 10.00 -9.88 -0.02
N VAL A 113 9.79 -9.01 0.97
CA VAL A 113 9.58 -9.40 2.38
C VAL A 113 8.30 -10.23 2.49
N ASP A 114 7.25 -9.84 1.78
CA ASP A 114 5.97 -10.55 1.80
C ASP A 114 6.11 -12.00 1.30
N ARG A 115 6.81 -12.16 0.18
CA ARG A 115 7.12 -13.49 -0.38
C ARG A 115 8.00 -14.32 0.55
N GLN A 116 8.93 -13.70 1.28
CA GLN A 116 9.79 -14.39 2.24
C GLN A 116 8.99 -14.91 3.44
N ARG A 117 7.95 -14.21 3.88
CA ARG A 117 7.07 -14.66 4.98
C ARG A 117 6.29 -15.94 4.67
N CYS A 118 6.23 -16.37 3.41
CA CYS A 118 5.69 -17.68 3.04
C CYS A 118 6.62 -18.85 3.41
N ASN A 119 7.87 -18.59 3.83
CA ASN A 119 8.84 -19.63 4.12
C ASN A 119 8.54 -20.30 5.48
N LYS A 120 7.87 -21.46 5.43
CA LYS A 120 7.55 -22.28 6.61
C LYS A 120 8.76 -22.73 7.42
N TYR A 121 9.93 -22.90 6.79
CA TYR A 121 11.14 -23.29 7.52
C TYR A 121 11.64 -22.17 8.42
N LEU A 122 11.60 -20.92 7.93
CA LEU A 122 12.06 -19.74 8.68
C LEU A 122 11.02 -19.26 9.71
N PHE A 123 9.73 -19.27 9.33
CA PHE A 123 8.68 -18.63 10.11
C PHE A 123 7.74 -19.61 10.82
N LYS A 124 7.90 -20.93 10.64
CA LYS A 124 7.10 -21.98 11.28
C LYS A 124 5.59 -21.68 11.22
N ASP A 125 4.95 -21.54 12.37
CA ASP A 125 3.51 -21.30 12.51
C ASP A 125 3.10 -19.86 12.17
N GLU A 126 4.05 -18.92 12.13
CA GLU A 126 3.84 -17.54 11.70
C GLU A 126 3.94 -17.36 10.18
N ALA A 127 4.26 -18.44 9.44
CA ALA A 127 4.40 -18.39 8.01
C ALA A 127 3.06 -18.09 7.33
N GLN A 128 3.08 -17.11 6.42
CA GLN A 128 1.88 -16.76 5.66
C GLN A 128 1.54 -17.83 4.63
N SER A 129 0.24 -18.03 4.39
CA SER A 129 -0.19 -18.96 3.35
C SER A 129 0.17 -18.39 1.98
N LYS A 130 0.67 -19.26 1.08
CA LYS A 130 0.97 -18.86 -0.31
C LYS A 130 -0.27 -18.31 -1.01
N GLY A 131 -1.44 -18.89 -0.73
CA GLY A 131 -2.72 -18.43 -1.27
C GLY A 131 -3.03 -16.98 -0.88
N LEU A 132 -2.79 -16.59 0.38
CA LEU A 132 -3.01 -15.22 0.85
C LEU A 132 -2.04 -14.23 0.19
N VAL A 133 -0.77 -14.59 0.02
CA VAL A 133 0.21 -13.71 -0.64
C VAL A 133 -0.10 -13.56 -2.13
N LEU A 134 -0.53 -14.63 -2.80
CA LEU A 134 -1.01 -14.58 -4.19
C LEU A 134 -2.33 -13.80 -4.32
N SER A 135 -3.24 -13.87 -3.35
CA SER A 135 -4.45 -13.06 -3.38
C SER A 135 -4.18 -11.59 -3.06
N THR A 136 -3.07 -11.28 -2.39
CA THR A 136 -2.65 -9.90 -2.10
C THR A 136 -2.13 -9.18 -3.35
N TRP A 137 -1.14 -9.73 -4.05
CA TRP A 137 -0.47 -9.06 -5.19
C TRP A 137 -1.11 -9.37 -6.54
#